data_AF-A0A8K0KLJ8-F1
#
_entry.id   AF-A0A8K0KLJ8-F1
#
_cell.length_a   1.000
_cell.length_b   1.000
_cell.length_c   1.000
_cell.angle_alpha   90.00
_cell.angle_beta   90.00
_cell.angle_gamma   90.00
#
_symmetry.space_group_name_H-M   'P 1'
#
loop_
_entity.id
_entity.type
_entity.pdbx_description
1 polymer ?
#
loop_
_entity_poly.entity_id
_entity_poly.type
_entity_poly.pdbx_seq_one_letter_code
_entity_poly.pdbx_strand_id
1 'polypeptide(L)'
;MAPHDGLGIKDDGLGDESDVSTRLDFDEAPAQLAHECIGETPEERAAALELLRHTINSRMELPDRTEDDFLIKFLRARGFCVEKAYRLMVRYYKFKEEHPKFHKGVYPLRLTFIGDDDVISVFPYRDQTGRRTIIYR
;
A
#
# COMPACT_ATOMS: atom_id res chain seq x y z
N MET A 1 21.54 -49.17 41.28
CA MET A 1 22.68 -48.93 40.35
C MET A 1 22.32 -47.74 39.49
N ALA A 2 23.22 -46.78 39.41
CA ALA A 2 23.00 -45.33 39.23
C ALA A 2 22.33 -44.85 37.93
N PRO A 3 21.75 -43.63 37.92
CA PRO A 3 21.43 -42.88 36.71
C PRO A 3 22.71 -42.24 36.14
N HIS A 4 22.88 -42.23 34.82
CA HIS A 4 24.00 -41.51 34.19
C HIS A 4 23.51 -40.20 33.55
N ASP A 5 23.98 -39.13 34.19
CA ASP A 5 24.26 -37.77 33.76
C ASP A 5 24.21 -37.44 32.26
N GLY A 6 23.44 -36.39 31.95
CA GLY A 6 24.01 -35.10 31.55
C GLY A 6 24.93 -35.03 30.33
N LEU A 7 24.36 -34.61 29.19
CA LEU A 7 25.08 -33.79 28.21
C LEU A 7 24.24 -32.54 27.95
N GLY A 8 24.56 -31.48 28.70
CA GLY A 8 24.19 -30.13 28.34
C GLY A 8 25.05 -29.66 27.18
N ILE A 9 24.41 -29.27 26.07
CA ILE A 9 25.02 -28.36 25.12
C ILE A 9 24.33 -27.02 25.31
N LYS A 10 25.18 -26.04 25.64
CA LYS A 10 24.87 -24.65 25.92
C LYS A 10 24.28 -23.97 24.69
N ASP A 11 23.50 -22.94 24.98
CA ASP A 11 23.17 -21.82 24.10
C ASP A 11 24.37 -21.39 23.24
N ASP A 12 24.22 -21.53 21.93
CA ASP A 12 24.90 -20.68 20.98
C ASP A 12 23.85 -19.69 20.48
N GLY A 13 23.78 -18.56 21.18
CA GLY A 13 22.98 -17.41 20.79
C GLY A 13 23.37 -16.97 19.39
N LEU A 14 22.53 -17.31 18.42
CA LEU A 14 22.56 -16.69 17.11
C LEU A 14 21.77 -15.38 17.26
N GLY A 15 22.45 -14.30 16.89
CA GLY A 15 22.15 -12.95 17.30
C GLY A 15 20.71 -12.53 17.07
N ASP A 16 20.33 -11.54 17.86
CA ASP A 16 19.29 -10.56 17.59
C ASP A 16 19.52 -9.94 16.19
N GLU A 17 19.25 -10.71 15.14
CA GLU A 17 18.75 -10.12 13.91
C GLU A 17 17.42 -9.54 14.34
N SER A 18 17.46 -8.26 14.72
CA SER A 18 16.28 -7.45 14.86
C SER A 18 15.48 -7.74 13.60
N ASP A 19 14.42 -8.53 13.74
CA ASP A 19 13.42 -8.74 12.72
C ASP A 19 12.90 -7.33 12.48
N VAL A 20 13.53 -6.60 11.55
CA VAL A 20 13.04 -5.35 11.06
C VAL A 20 11.79 -5.80 10.37
N SER A 21 10.69 -5.74 11.12
CA SER A 21 9.38 -6.08 10.63
C SER A 21 9.20 -5.25 9.37
N THR A 22 9.39 -5.86 8.20
CA THR A 22 9.02 -5.29 6.92
C THR A 22 7.51 -5.38 6.80
N ARG A 23 6.80 -5.02 7.88
CA ARG A 23 5.47 -4.50 7.80
C ARG A 23 5.63 -3.23 6.98
N LEU A 24 5.54 -3.40 5.66
CA LEU A 24 5.21 -2.30 4.78
C LEU A 24 3.98 -1.67 5.43
N ASP A 25 4.10 -0.46 5.99
CA ASP A 25 2.96 0.28 6.54
C ASP A 25 1.99 0.57 5.38
N PHE A 26 1.25 -0.47 5.01
CA PHE A 26 0.06 -0.46 4.18
C PHE A 26 -1.14 -0.04 5.02
N ASP A 27 -1.01 -0.09 6.34
CA ASP A 27 -1.92 0.55 7.27
C ASP A 27 -1.88 2.03 6.98
N GLU A 28 -2.98 2.47 6.37
CA GLU A 28 -3.52 3.80 6.34
C GLU A 28 -2.47 4.91 6.56
N ALA A 29 -2.08 5.62 5.48
CA ALA A 29 -1.40 6.91 5.62
C ALA A 29 -2.03 7.64 6.81
N PRO A 30 -1.27 7.97 7.86
CA PRO A 30 -1.81 8.03 9.22
C PRO A 30 -3.05 8.91 9.17
N ALA A 31 -4.21 8.38 9.59
CA ALA A 31 -5.48 9.10 9.47
C ALA A 31 -5.36 10.53 10.03
N GLN A 32 -4.46 10.71 11.02
CA GLN A 32 -3.97 11.99 11.52
C GLN A 32 -3.40 12.92 10.43
N LEU A 33 -2.45 12.46 9.59
CA LEU A 33 -1.91 13.24 8.49
C LEU A 33 -2.98 13.59 7.45
N ALA A 34 -3.93 12.69 7.18
CA ALA A 34 -5.03 12.98 6.27
C ALA A 34 -5.97 14.05 6.87
N HIS A 35 -6.28 13.95 8.15
CA HIS A 35 -7.02 14.99 8.87
C HIS A 35 -6.29 16.34 8.86
N GLU A 36 -4.99 16.36 9.17
CA GLU A 36 -4.18 17.57 9.25
C GLU A 36 -3.93 18.23 7.89
N CYS A 37 -3.68 17.44 6.84
CA CYS A 37 -3.30 17.98 5.53
C CYS A 37 -4.50 18.32 4.63
N ILE A 38 -5.61 17.59 4.76
CA ILE A 38 -6.77 17.73 3.87
C ILE A 38 -8.11 17.82 4.61
N GLY A 39 -8.10 17.91 5.95
CA GLY A 39 -9.30 18.11 6.75
C GLY A 39 -10.21 16.88 6.88
N GLU A 40 -9.73 15.69 6.51
CA GLU A 40 -10.56 14.47 6.45
C GLU A 40 -11.26 14.21 7.80
N THR A 41 -12.59 14.15 7.76
CA THR A 41 -13.45 13.71 8.88
C THR A 41 -14.11 12.36 8.55
N PRO A 42 -14.48 11.55 9.55
CA PRO A 42 -15.21 10.30 9.32
C PRO A 42 -16.51 10.48 8.51
N GLU A 43 -17.23 11.58 8.76
CA GLU A 43 -18.49 11.91 8.10
C GLU A 43 -18.27 12.28 6.63
N GLU A 44 -17.32 13.16 6.33
CA GLU A 44 -16.97 13.52 4.96
C GLU A 44 -16.44 12.32 4.18
N ARG A 45 -15.65 11.46 4.85
CA ARG A 45 -15.16 10.22 4.26
C ARG A 45 -16.31 9.32 3.82
N ALA A 46 -17.27 9.06 4.70
CA ALA A 46 -18.43 8.24 4.38
C ALA A 46 -19.27 8.85 3.24
N ALA A 47 -19.54 10.15 3.31
CA ALA A 47 -20.32 10.86 2.30
C ALA A 47 -19.63 10.85 0.91
N ALA A 48 -18.32 11.09 0.86
CA ALA A 48 -17.57 11.10 -0.39
C ALA A 48 -17.44 9.71 -1.02
N LEU A 49 -17.30 8.65 -0.21
CA LEU A 49 -17.28 7.27 -0.68
C LEU A 49 -18.62 6.90 -1.34
N GLU A 50 -19.75 7.19 -0.68
CA GLU A 50 -21.08 6.93 -1.24
C GLU A 50 -21.33 7.73 -2.52
N LEU A 51 -20.95 9.01 -2.55
CA LEU A 51 -21.11 9.83 -3.74
C LEU A 51 -20.24 9.33 -4.91
N LEU A 52 -19.02 8.87 -4.63
CA LEU A 52 -18.14 8.30 -5.64
C LEU A 52 -18.71 6.97 -6.19
N ARG A 53 -19.24 6.09 -5.33
CA ARG A 53 -19.94 4.87 -5.75
C ARG A 53 -21.10 5.18 -6.70
N HIS A 54 -21.94 6.13 -6.32
CA HIS A 54 -23.07 6.55 -7.14
C HIS A 54 -22.59 7.12 -8.50
N THR A 55 -21.50 7.89 -8.50
CA THR A 55 -20.90 8.44 -9.73
C THR A 55 -20.37 7.35 -10.65
N ILE A 56 -19.74 6.30 -10.09
CA ILE A 56 -19.25 5.14 -10.86
C ILE A 56 -20.40 4.39 -11.50
N ASN A 57 -21.42 4.05 -10.70
CA ASN A 57 -22.58 3.28 -11.15
C ASN A 57 -23.44 4.03 -12.18
N SER A 58 -23.52 5.36 -12.10
CA SER A 58 -24.31 6.16 -13.04
C SER A 58 -23.66 6.29 -14.42
N ARG A 59 -22.33 6.28 -14.49
CA ARG A 59 -21.59 6.51 -15.75
C ARG A 59 -21.23 5.22 -16.49
N MET A 60 -21.12 4.09 -15.78
CA MET A 60 -20.85 2.75 -16.36
C MET A 60 -19.58 2.66 -17.23
N GLU A 61 -18.62 3.58 -17.06
CA GLU A 61 -17.34 3.63 -17.80
C GLU A 61 -16.23 2.83 -17.11
N LEU A 62 -16.43 2.42 -15.85
CA LEU A 62 -15.42 1.80 -15.01
C LEU A 62 -15.88 0.41 -14.53
N PRO A 63 -14.94 -0.51 -14.24
CA PRO A 63 -15.26 -1.78 -13.59
C PRO A 63 -15.90 -1.60 -12.21
N ASP A 64 -16.74 -2.56 -11.79
CA ASP A 64 -17.57 -2.54 -10.57
C ASP A 64 -16.81 -2.59 -9.23
N ARG A 65 -15.50 -2.33 -9.25
CA ARG A 65 -14.67 -2.34 -8.04
C ARG A 65 -14.92 -1.10 -7.20
N THR A 66 -15.61 -1.26 -6.08
CA THR A 66 -16.10 -0.16 -5.24
C THR A 66 -15.84 -0.35 -3.74
N GLU A 67 -14.86 -1.17 -3.36
CA GLU A 67 -14.47 -1.33 -1.95
C GLU A 67 -13.86 -0.04 -1.37
N ASP A 68 -14.14 0.25 -0.10
CA ASP A 68 -13.70 1.50 0.57
C ASP A 68 -12.18 1.71 0.48
N ASP A 69 -11.40 0.68 0.82
CA ASP A 69 -9.93 0.73 0.82
C ASP A 69 -9.33 0.97 -0.58
N PHE A 70 -10.10 0.70 -1.64
CA PHE A 70 -9.71 1.01 -3.00
C PHE A 70 -10.08 2.45 -3.36
N LEU A 71 -11.33 2.85 -3.10
CA LEU A 71 -11.85 4.17 -3.46
C LEU A 71 -11.19 5.31 -2.67
N ILE A 72 -10.88 5.09 -1.39
CA ILE A 72 -10.29 6.10 -0.51
C ILE A 72 -8.94 6.62 -1.04
N LYS A 73 -8.18 5.78 -1.77
CA LYS A 73 -6.89 6.14 -2.37
C LYS A 73 -7.06 7.26 -3.39
N PHE A 74 -8.13 7.22 -4.20
CA PHE A 74 -8.41 8.23 -5.21
C PHE A 74 -8.96 9.52 -4.59
N LEU A 75 -9.79 9.39 -3.55
CA LEU A 75 -10.33 10.52 -2.79
C LEU A 75 -9.21 11.29 -2.09
N ARG A 76 -8.34 10.62 -1.34
CA ARG A 76 -7.19 11.24 -0.66
C ARG A 76 -6.23 11.91 -1.65
N ALA A 77 -5.94 11.26 -2.79
CA ALA A 77 -5.09 11.83 -3.84
C ALA A 77 -5.67 13.10 -4.50
N ARG A 78 -6.95 13.41 -4.27
CA ARG A 78 -7.66 14.56 -4.83
C ARG A 78 -8.35 15.42 -3.79
N GLY A 79 -7.96 15.30 -2.52
CA GLY A 79 -8.51 16.08 -1.40
C GLY A 79 -10.03 15.95 -1.29
N PHE A 80 -10.55 14.72 -1.37
CA PHE A 80 -11.98 14.38 -1.30
C PHE A 80 -12.89 15.02 -2.35
N CYS A 81 -12.33 15.65 -3.38
CA CYS A 81 -13.11 16.13 -4.52
C CYS A 81 -13.52 14.96 -5.43
N VAL A 82 -14.77 14.50 -5.28
CA VAL A 82 -15.30 13.30 -5.94
C VAL A 82 -15.15 13.35 -7.47
N GLU A 83 -15.43 14.47 -8.11
CA GLU A 83 -15.30 14.59 -9.57
C GLU A 83 -13.84 14.44 -10.04
N LYS A 84 -12.90 15.03 -9.29
CA LYS A 84 -11.46 14.89 -9.57
C LYS A 84 -10.98 13.46 -9.32
N ALA A 85 -11.50 12.80 -8.28
CA ALA A 85 -11.22 11.41 -7.98
C ALA A 85 -11.73 10.46 -9.06
N TYR A 86 -12.99 10.62 -9.50
CA TYR A 86 -13.57 9.86 -10.61
C TYR A 86 -12.72 9.98 -11.89
N ARG A 87 -12.36 11.21 -12.28
CA ARG A 87 -11.50 11.42 -13.46
C ARG A 87 -10.11 10.77 -13.31
N LEU A 88 -9.56 10.72 -12.10
CA LEU A 88 -8.32 9.99 -11.84
C LEU A 88 -8.53 8.48 -12.01
N MET A 89 -9.65 7.93 -11.54
CA MET A 89 -10.00 6.52 -11.74
C MET A 89 -10.15 6.15 -13.22
N VAL A 90 -10.84 6.98 -14.01
CA VAL A 90 -10.96 6.79 -15.48
C VAL A 90 -9.57 6.72 -16.13
N ARG A 91 -8.68 7.65 -15.79
CA ARG A 91 -7.29 7.64 -16.30
C ARG A 91 -6.52 6.40 -15.85
N TYR A 92 -6.70 5.96 -14.60
CA TYR A 92 -6.06 4.77 -14.06
C TYR A 92 -6.49 3.50 -14.83
N TYR A 93 -7.79 3.32 -15.09
CA TYR A 93 -8.27 2.18 -15.86
C TYR A 93 -7.87 2.24 -17.33
N LYS A 94 -7.93 3.43 -17.94
CA LYS A 94 -7.43 3.65 -19.31
C LYS A 94 -5.95 3.28 -19.45
N PHE A 95 -5.10 3.72 -18.51
CA PHE A 95 -3.68 3.35 -18.49
C PHE A 95 -3.49 1.83 -18.39
N LYS A 96 -4.28 1.14 -17.57
CA LYS A 96 -4.23 -0.33 -17.49
C LYS A 96 -4.63 -0.96 -18.82
N GLU A 97 -5.73 -0.53 -19.41
CA GLU A 97 -6.19 -1.05 -20.70
C GLU A 97 -5.15 -0.88 -21.81
N GLU A 98 -4.53 0.31 -21.89
CA GLU A 98 -3.48 0.63 -22.87
C GLU A 98 -2.16 -0.10 -22.62
N HIS A 99 -1.91 -0.53 -21.38
CA HIS A 99 -0.65 -1.17 -20.98
C HIS A 99 -0.84 -2.46 -20.16
N PRO A 100 -1.39 -3.52 -20.78
CA PRO A 100 -1.61 -4.80 -20.11
C PRO A 100 -0.33 -5.45 -19.59
N LYS A 101 0.79 -5.23 -20.28
CA LYS A 101 2.11 -5.79 -19.94
C LYS A 101 2.62 -5.45 -18.53
N PHE A 102 2.13 -4.35 -17.94
CA PHE A 102 2.57 -3.92 -16.60
C PHE A 102 1.74 -4.50 -15.46
N HIS A 103 0.60 -5.14 -15.73
CA HIS A 103 -0.31 -5.55 -14.66
C HIS A 103 -1.01 -6.89 -14.87
N LYS A 104 -1.14 -7.38 -16.11
CA LYS A 104 -1.69 -8.71 -16.41
C LYS A 104 -0.57 -9.75 -16.34
N GLY A 105 -0.81 -10.84 -15.61
CA GLY A 105 0.16 -11.94 -15.50
C GLY A 105 1.45 -11.58 -14.76
N VAL A 106 1.40 -10.53 -13.92
CA VAL A 106 2.53 -10.15 -13.06
C VAL A 106 2.53 -11.02 -11.82
N TYR A 107 3.65 -11.72 -11.59
CA TYR A 107 3.87 -12.56 -10.42
C TYR A 107 5.04 -11.98 -9.62
N PRO A 108 4.81 -11.38 -8.45
CA PRO A 108 5.86 -10.72 -7.67
C PRO A 108 7.07 -11.61 -7.38
N LEU A 109 6.84 -12.90 -7.11
CA LEU A 109 7.91 -13.88 -6.85
C LEU A 109 8.79 -14.18 -8.07
N ARG A 110 8.37 -13.80 -9.29
CA ARG A 110 9.20 -13.91 -10.50
C ARG A 110 9.96 -12.61 -10.82
N LEU A 111 9.74 -11.56 -10.04
CA LEU A 111 10.34 -10.24 -10.22
C LEU A 111 11.43 -9.93 -9.18
N THR A 112 11.90 -10.94 -8.44
CA THR A 112 12.94 -10.76 -7.40
C THR A 112 14.22 -10.15 -7.96
N PHE A 113 14.56 -10.49 -9.21
CA PHE A 113 15.72 -9.94 -9.92
C PHE A 113 15.74 -8.40 -9.97
N ILE A 114 14.58 -7.73 -9.95
CA ILE A 114 14.51 -6.25 -9.92
C ILE A 114 15.09 -5.70 -8.62
N GLY A 115 14.86 -6.41 -7.50
CA GLY A 115 15.44 -6.08 -6.21
C GLY A 115 16.91 -6.49 -6.13
N ASP A 116 17.26 -7.66 -6.67
CA ASP A 116 18.64 -8.18 -6.66
C ASP A 116 19.60 -7.29 -7.47
N ASP A 117 19.13 -6.70 -8.57
CA ASP A 117 19.90 -5.80 -9.43
C ASP A 117 20.00 -4.35 -8.88
N ASP A 118 19.48 -4.08 -7.67
CA ASP A 118 19.43 -2.76 -7.00
C ASP A 118 18.87 -1.63 -7.89
N VAL A 119 17.92 -1.97 -8.76
CA VAL A 119 17.24 -1.02 -9.66
C VAL A 119 16.28 -0.14 -8.88
N ILE A 120 15.58 -0.73 -7.91
CA ILE A 120 14.60 -0.04 -7.05
C ILE A 120 14.83 -0.44 -5.61
N SER A 121 15.14 0.55 -4.77
CA SER A 121 15.30 0.39 -3.33
C SER A 121 14.26 1.21 -2.57
N VAL A 122 13.56 0.59 -1.61
CA VAL A 122 12.57 1.25 -0.75
C VAL A 122 13.18 1.45 0.63
N PHE A 123 13.23 2.70 1.09
CA PHE A 123 13.81 2.98 2.40
C PHE A 123 12.89 2.45 3.51
N PRO A 124 13.44 1.79 4.57
CA PRO A 124 12.62 1.23 5.64
C PRO A 124 11.89 2.31 6.43
N TYR A 125 12.47 3.51 6.51
CA TYR A 125 11.90 4.65 7.21
C TYR A 125 11.16 5.60 6.25
N ARG A 126 10.12 6.26 6.79
CA ARG A 126 9.44 7.38 6.13
C ARG A 126 10.21 8.68 6.33
N ASP A 127 10.02 9.65 5.45
CA ASP A 127 10.58 10.99 5.64
C ASP A 127 9.90 11.73 6.81
N GLN A 128 10.41 12.91 7.16
CA GLN A 128 9.87 13.75 8.23
C GLN A 128 8.41 14.20 8.04
N THR A 129 7.85 13.99 6.84
CA THR A 129 6.46 14.28 6.49
C THR A 129 5.63 13.01 6.26
N GLY A 130 6.14 11.84 6.64
CA GLY A 130 5.45 10.56 6.52
C GLY A 130 5.43 9.95 5.11
N ARG A 131 6.21 10.47 4.15
CA ARG A 131 6.26 9.96 2.78
C ARG A 131 7.18 8.74 2.68
N ARG A 132 6.84 7.80 1.80
CA ARG A 132 7.71 6.66 1.46
C ARG A 132 8.78 7.12 0.48
N THR A 133 10.04 6.84 0.79
CA THR A 133 11.18 7.15 -0.10
C THR A 133 11.51 5.93 -0.95
N ILE A 134 11.49 6.11 -2.27
CA ILE A 134 11.87 5.12 -3.27
C ILE A 134 13.06 5.68 -4.03
N ILE A 135 14.15 4.93 -4.12
CA ILE A 135 15.37 5.26 -4.86
C ILE A 135 15.39 4.41 -6.12
N TYR A 136 15.66 5.06 -7.25
CA TYR A 136 15.87 4.42 -8.54
C TYR A 136 17.32 4.71 -8.98
N ARG A 137 18.09 3.69 -9.35
CA ARG A 137 19.49 3.84 -9.78
C ARG A 137 19.65 3.61 -11.28
#